data_AF-A0A1H4J463-F1
#
_entry.id   AF-A0A1H4J463-F1
#
_cell.length_a   1.000
_cell.length_b   1.000
_cell.length_c   1.000
_cell.angle_alpha   90.00
_cell.angle_beta   90.00
_cell.angle_gamma   90.00
#
_symmetry.space_group_name_H-M   'P 1'
#
loop_
_entity.id
_entity.type
_entity.pdbx_description
1 polymer ?
#
loop_
_entity_poly.entity_id
_entity_poly.type
_entity_poly.pdbx_seq_one_letter_code
_entity_poly.pdbx_strand_id
1 'polypeptide(L)'
;MSFMLQLPDERGEQLRLIAAAKNTTIPELIGALVRAEIEAGTIPANVPGIDVATTGPEITIRAANGFEATIPTSEGPTLADLLKQSGPADLERKKRWIEGLAKLTGVKVKRMGAGMKLVSPITGKEYPLAFGVAADLGGQIERTVQ
;
A
#
# COMPACT_ATOMS: atom_id res chain seq x y z
N MET A 1 11.06 3.20 -6.80
CA MET A 1 11.57 3.14 -8.20
C MET A 1 10.37 3.23 -9.12
N SER A 2 10.47 3.98 -10.22
CA SER A 2 9.38 4.09 -11.20
C SER A 2 9.51 2.98 -12.24
N PHE A 3 8.43 2.29 -12.56
CA PHE A 3 8.39 1.32 -13.67
C PHE A 3 8.05 2.07 -14.95
N MET A 4 8.93 2.05 -15.95
CA MET A 4 8.69 2.71 -17.23
C MET A 4 8.04 1.72 -18.20
N LEU A 5 6.77 1.98 -18.53
CA LEU A 5 6.03 1.20 -19.50
C LEU A 5 6.21 1.81 -20.90
N GLN A 6 6.81 1.05 -21.81
CA GLN A 6 6.95 1.43 -23.22
C GLN A 6 5.79 0.84 -24.01
N LEU A 7 5.01 1.71 -24.66
CA LEU A 7 3.85 1.32 -25.48
C LEU A 7 3.93 2.07 -26.81
N PRO A 8 3.41 1.49 -27.91
CA PRO A 8 3.11 2.26 -29.11
C PRO A 8 2.17 3.42 -28.80
N ASP A 9 2.33 4.54 -29.51
CA ASP A 9 1.59 5.78 -29.26
C ASP A 9 0.08 5.56 -29.29
N GLU A 10 -0.42 4.72 -30.21
CA GLU A 10 -1.84 4.41 -30.33
C GLU A 10 -2.39 3.72 -29.07
N ARG A 11 -1.58 2.87 -28.42
CA ARG A 11 -1.96 2.21 -27.16
C ARG A 11 -1.87 3.16 -25.98
N GLY A 12 -0.90 4.08 -26.00
CA GLY A 12 -0.82 5.17 -25.02
C GLY A 12 -2.06 6.05 -25.04
N GLU A 13 -2.54 6.45 -26.23
CA GLU A 13 -3.77 7.24 -26.36
C GLU A 13 -5.02 6.47 -25.95
N GLN A 14 -5.12 5.19 -26.32
CA GLN A 14 -6.23 4.34 -25.86
C GLN A 14 -6.30 4.26 -24.33
N LEU A 15 -5.15 4.11 -23.65
CA LEU A 15 -5.13 4.14 -22.18
C LEU A 15 -5.55 5.50 -21.62
N ARG A 16 -5.14 6.61 -22.26
CA ARG A 16 -5.56 7.96 -21.85
C ARG A 16 -7.07 8.15 -22.01
N LEU A 17 -7.66 7.67 -23.09
CA LEU A 17 -9.12 7.71 -23.33
C LEU A 17 -9.89 6.86 -22.31
N ILE A 18 -9.42 5.65 -22.00
CA ILE A 18 -10.05 4.79 -20.98
C ILE A 18 -9.97 5.44 -19.60
N ALA A 19 -8.81 6.00 -19.24
CA ALA A 19 -8.60 6.68 -17.97
C ALA A 19 -9.53 7.89 -17.83
N ALA A 20 -9.66 8.72 -18.88
CA ALA A 20 -10.59 9.84 -18.92
C ALA A 20 -12.06 9.37 -18.77
N ALA A 21 -12.47 8.33 -19.51
CA ALA A 21 -13.83 7.79 -19.42
C ALA A 21 -14.18 7.24 -18.02
N LYS A 22 -13.17 6.76 -17.28
CA LYS A 22 -13.29 6.24 -15.92
C LYS A 22 -13.01 7.29 -14.83
N ASN A 23 -12.75 8.56 -15.19
CA ASN A 23 -12.36 9.62 -14.28
C ASN A 23 -11.19 9.22 -13.35
N THR A 24 -10.20 8.53 -13.91
CA THR A 24 -9.03 8.02 -13.19
C THR A 24 -7.76 8.36 -13.96
N THR A 25 -6.60 8.14 -13.35
CA THR A 25 -5.30 8.29 -14.03
C THR A 25 -4.85 6.96 -14.63
N ILE A 26 -3.94 6.99 -15.62
CA ILE A 26 -3.36 5.76 -16.21
C ILE A 26 -2.73 4.86 -15.13
N PRO A 27 -1.94 5.36 -14.16
CA PRO A 27 -1.40 4.53 -13.09
C PRO A 27 -2.48 3.86 -12.22
N GLU A 28 -3.57 4.57 -11.90
CA GLU A 28 -4.68 4.01 -11.14
C GLU A 28 -5.44 2.95 -11.94
N LEU A 29 -5.63 3.17 -13.25
CA LEU A 29 -6.23 2.19 -14.15
C LEU A 29 -5.41 0.89 -14.20
N ILE A 30 -4.08 1.00 -14.33
CA ILE A 30 -3.18 -0.15 -14.31
C ILE A 30 -3.23 -0.84 -12.93
N GLY A 31 -3.23 -0.06 -11.84
CA GLY A 31 -3.35 -0.61 -10.49
C GLY A 31 -4.67 -1.38 -10.28
N ALA A 32 -5.78 -0.88 -10.83
CA ALA A 32 -7.06 -1.57 -10.78
C ALA A 32 -7.05 -2.88 -11.59
N LEU A 33 -6.37 -2.91 -12.75
CA LEU A 33 -6.19 -4.14 -13.53
C LEU A 33 -5.40 -5.18 -12.74
N VAL A 34 -4.27 -4.79 -12.14
CA VAL A 34 -3.46 -5.70 -11.30
C VAL A 34 -4.29 -6.28 -10.17
N ARG A 35 -5.12 -5.47 -9.50
CA ARG A 35 -6.02 -5.95 -8.44
C ARG A 35 -7.05 -6.95 -8.96
N ALA A 36 -7.64 -6.70 -10.13
CA ALA A 36 -8.59 -7.63 -10.74
C ALA A 36 -7.94 -8.99 -11.04
N GLU A 37 -6.68 -9.00 -11.49
CA GLU A 37 -5.93 -10.25 -11.74
C GLU A 37 -5.55 -10.98 -10.43
N ILE A 38 -5.33 -10.26 -9.33
CA ILE A 38 -5.17 -10.86 -8.00
C ILE A 38 -6.47 -11.51 -7.54
N GLU A 39 -7.59 -10.80 -7.67
CA GLU A 39 -8.93 -11.30 -7.29
C GLU A 39 -9.35 -12.50 -8.13
N ALA A 40 -8.96 -12.53 -9.42
CA ALA A 40 -9.15 -13.68 -10.30
C ALA A 40 -8.23 -14.87 -9.99
N GLY A 41 -7.22 -14.69 -9.14
CA GLY A 41 -6.24 -15.72 -8.81
C GLY A 41 -5.17 -15.94 -9.88
N THR A 42 -5.07 -15.07 -10.88
CA THR A 42 -4.04 -15.15 -11.94
C THR A 42 -2.64 -14.94 -11.36
N ILE A 43 -2.49 -14.04 -10.39
CA ILE A 43 -1.24 -13.77 -9.68
C ILE A 43 -1.48 -13.76 -8.16
N PRO A 44 -0.46 -14.09 -7.34
CA PRO A 44 -0.61 -14.08 -5.89
C PRO A 44 -0.84 -12.67 -5.36
N ALA A 45 -1.56 -12.57 -4.25
CA ALA A 45 -1.90 -11.30 -3.60
C ALA A 45 -0.75 -10.65 -2.81
N ASN A 46 0.46 -11.21 -2.90
CA ASN A 46 1.64 -10.70 -2.19
C ASN A 46 2.25 -9.53 -2.96
N VAL A 47 2.66 -8.48 -2.25
CA VAL A 47 3.28 -7.31 -2.88
C VAL A 47 4.75 -7.64 -3.21
N PRO A 48 5.16 -7.62 -4.49
CA PRO A 48 6.53 -7.91 -4.86
C PRO A 48 7.53 -6.95 -4.20
N GLY A 49 8.60 -7.50 -3.61
CA GLY A 49 9.64 -6.72 -2.94
C GLY A 49 9.31 -6.25 -1.53
N ILE A 50 8.17 -6.68 -0.97
CA ILE A 50 7.80 -6.51 0.44
C ILE A 50 7.55 -7.89 1.05
N ASP A 51 8.33 -8.23 2.06
CA ASP A 51 8.16 -9.41 2.87
C ASP A 51 7.44 -9.06 4.17
N VAL A 52 6.43 -9.85 4.53
CA VAL A 52 5.63 -9.67 5.74
C VAL A 52 5.56 -11.02 6.43
N ALA A 53 6.22 -11.12 7.59
CA ALA A 53 6.30 -12.35 8.36
C ALA A 53 5.82 -12.11 9.79
N THR A 54 5.14 -13.10 10.37
CA THR A 54 4.77 -13.10 11.78
C THR A 54 5.72 -13.99 12.56
N THR A 55 6.34 -13.46 13.61
CA THR A 55 7.23 -14.20 14.51
C THR A 55 6.75 -14.04 15.95
N GLY A 56 6.01 -15.02 16.45
CA GLY A 56 5.43 -14.96 17.79
C GLY A 56 4.48 -13.76 17.94
N PRO A 57 4.69 -12.84 18.90
CA PRO A 57 3.79 -11.71 19.12
C PRO A 57 4.00 -10.54 18.14
N GLU A 58 4.90 -10.66 17.17
CA GLU A 58 5.33 -9.56 16.30
C GLU A 58 5.12 -9.85 14.82
N ILE A 59 4.85 -8.80 14.03
CA ILE A 59 4.85 -8.79 12.57
C ILE A 59 6.06 -7.98 12.13
N THR A 60 6.90 -8.57 11.30
CA THR A 60 8.05 -7.92 10.68
C THR A 60 7.74 -7.63 9.20
N ILE A 61 7.87 -6.37 8.82
CA ILE A 61 7.76 -5.89 7.43
C ILE A 61 9.15 -5.54 6.95
N ARG A 62 9.63 -6.23 5.92
CA ARG A 62 10.92 -5.95 5.27
C ARG A 62 10.70 -5.52 3.84
N ALA A 63 11.39 -4.48 3.41
CA ALA A 63 11.32 -4.00 2.03
C ALA A 63 12.69 -3.54 1.53
N ALA A 64 12.75 -3.18 0.25
CA ALA A 64 13.96 -2.70 -0.40
C ALA A 64 14.63 -1.53 0.36
N ASN A 65 15.91 -1.30 0.06
CA ASN A 65 16.77 -0.32 0.74
C ASN A 65 16.96 -0.62 2.24
N GLY A 66 16.74 -1.87 2.65
CA GLY A 66 16.87 -2.32 4.04
C GLY A 66 15.88 -1.64 4.97
N PHE A 67 14.68 -1.32 4.47
CA PHE A 67 13.57 -0.92 5.33
C PHE A 67 13.13 -2.14 6.13
N GLU A 68 13.03 -1.97 7.44
CA GLU A 68 12.53 -2.98 8.36
C GLU A 68 11.70 -2.29 9.44
N ALA A 69 10.49 -2.79 9.67
CA ALA A 69 9.62 -2.35 10.74
C ALA A 69 9.03 -3.57 11.44
N THR A 70 9.05 -3.55 12.76
CA THR A 70 8.45 -4.61 13.58
C THR A 70 7.32 -3.98 14.38
N ILE A 71 6.12 -4.53 14.26
CA ILE A 71 4.93 -4.09 15.00
C ILE A 71 4.37 -5.25 15.81
N PRO A 72 3.73 -4.99 16.96
CA PRO A 72 2.93 -6.01 17.65
C PRO A 72 1.82 -6.57 16.73
N THR A 73 1.56 -7.86 16.81
CA THR A 73 0.46 -8.53 16.09
C THR A 73 -0.91 -7.90 16.38
N SER A 74 -1.11 -7.39 17.59
CA SER A 74 -2.31 -6.64 18.00
C SER A 74 -2.49 -5.32 17.24
N GLU A 75 -1.41 -4.71 16.74
CA GLU A 75 -1.45 -3.50 15.93
C GLU A 75 -1.66 -3.79 14.43
N GLY A 76 -1.46 -5.05 14.01
CA GLY A 76 -1.58 -5.51 12.62
C GLY A 76 -2.89 -5.10 11.93
N PRO A 77 -4.07 -5.37 12.52
CA PRO A 77 -5.35 -4.96 11.94
C PRO A 77 -5.48 -3.44 11.79
N THR A 78 -4.98 -2.68 12.77
CA THR A 78 -5.01 -1.20 12.71
C THR A 78 -4.12 -0.69 11.57
N LEU A 79 -2.92 -1.26 11.40
CA LEU A 79 -2.04 -0.90 10.29
C LEU A 79 -2.67 -1.27 8.94
N ALA A 80 -3.25 -2.47 8.82
CA ALA A 80 -3.92 -2.92 7.60
C ALA A 80 -5.04 -1.96 7.19
N ASP A 81 -5.89 -1.55 8.14
CA ASP A 81 -6.97 -0.60 7.90
C ASP A 81 -6.48 0.77 7.45
N LEU A 82 -5.44 1.30 8.11
CA LEU A 82 -4.87 2.61 7.76
C LEU A 82 -4.27 2.63 6.34
N LEU A 83 -3.69 1.51 5.92
CA LEU A 83 -3.13 1.35 4.58
C LEU A 83 -4.21 1.19 3.51
N LYS A 84 -5.31 0.48 3.81
CA LYS A 84 -6.46 0.35 2.90
C LYS A 84 -7.26 1.66 2.77
N GLN A 85 -7.30 2.48 3.80
CA GLN A 85 -8.13 3.71 3.85
C GLN A 85 -7.42 4.98 3.35
N SER A 86 -6.31 4.86 2.65
CA SER A 86 -5.42 5.97 2.30
C SER A 86 -5.93 6.96 1.24
N GLY A 87 -7.13 6.75 0.69
CA GLY A 87 -7.76 7.60 -0.32
C GLY A 87 -8.25 8.98 0.18
N PRO A 88 -8.92 9.78 -0.67
CA PRO A 88 -9.60 11.01 -0.25
C PRO A 88 -10.56 10.71 0.91
N ALA A 89 -10.53 11.53 1.96
CA ALA A 89 -11.16 11.23 3.23
C ALA A 89 -12.06 12.38 3.67
N ASP A 90 -13.31 12.07 4.02
CA ASP A 90 -14.17 12.96 4.78
C ASP A 90 -13.60 13.18 6.20
N LEU A 91 -14.05 14.24 6.87
CA LEU A 91 -13.57 14.64 8.20
C LEU A 91 -13.54 13.49 9.22
N GLU A 92 -14.57 12.65 9.22
CA GLU A 92 -14.66 11.48 10.12
C GLU A 92 -13.62 10.41 9.80
N ARG A 93 -13.37 10.15 8.51
CA ARG A 93 -12.35 9.19 8.08
C ARG A 93 -10.94 9.71 8.40
N LYS A 94 -10.72 11.02 8.30
CA LYS A 94 -9.47 11.66 8.71
C LYS A 94 -9.22 11.55 10.21
N LYS A 95 -10.25 11.72 11.06
CA LYS A 95 -10.13 11.52 12.52
C LYS A 95 -9.73 10.09 12.87
N ARG A 96 -10.46 9.10 12.33
CA ARG A 96 -10.13 7.68 12.54
C ARG A 96 -8.72 7.33 12.08
N TRP A 97 -8.30 7.91 10.96
CA TRP A 97 -6.95 7.72 10.44
C TRP A 97 -5.89 8.28 11.41
N ILE A 98 -6.08 9.49 11.93
CA ILE A 98 -5.18 10.10 12.92
C ILE A 98 -5.16 9.29 14.24
N GLU A 99 -6.32 8.87 14.73
CA GLU A 99 -6.42 8.03 15.93
C GLU A 99 -5.74 6.68 15.76
N GLY A 100 -5.91 6.04 14.60
CA GLY A 100 -5.22 4.80 14.27
C GLY A 100 -3.70 4.99 14.21
N LEU A 101 -3.21 6.09 13.63
CA LEU A 101 -1.78 6.40 13.62
C LEU A 101 -1.18 6.50 15.02
N ALA A 102 -1.91 7.10 15.96
CA ALA A 102 -1.44 7.25 17.33
C ALA A 102 -1.31 5.91 18.09
N LYS A 103 -2.00 4.86 17.62
CA LYS A 103 -1.94 3.51 18.19
C LYS A 103 -0.77 2.68 17.66
N LEU A 104 -0.11 3.12 16.58
CA LEU A 104 1.02 2.40 16.01
C LEU A 104 2.31 2.77 16.72
N THR A 105 2.98 1.78 17.30
CA THR A 105 4.26 1.97 18.00
C THR A 105 5.44 1.52 17.15
N GLY A 106 5.26 0.45 16.36
CA GLY A 106 6.34 -0.18 15.59
C GLY A 106 6.56 0.35 14.17
N VAL A 107 5.64 1.19 13.66
CA VAL A 107 5.79 1.85 12.35
C VAL A 107 5.07 3.19 12.33
N LYS A 108 5.66 4.21 11.69
CA LYS A 108 4.95 5.47 11.43
C LYS A 108 4.50 5.51 9.99
N VAL A 109 3.24 5.87 9.77
CA VAL A 109 2.68 6.02 8.43
C VAL A 109 2.44 7.51 8.16
N LYS A 110 2.96 8.02 7.05
CA LYS A 110 2.78 9.40 6.61
C LYS A 110 2.12 9.44 5.24
N ARG A 111 1.17 10.33 5.03
CA ARG A 111 0.60 10.57 3.70
C ARG A 111 1.51 11.51 2.91
N MET A 112 1.69 11.25 1.61
CA MET A 112 2.51 12.07 0.72
C MET A 112 1.84 12.21 -0.65
N GLY A 113 1.35 13.39 -1.02
CA GLY A 113 0.80 13.65 -2.37
C GLY A 113 -0.11 12.52 -2.89
N ALA A 114 0.36 11.82 -3.92
CA ALA A 114 -0.31 10.68 -4.56
C ALA A 114 -0.04 9.30 -3.92
N GLY A 115 0.39 9.24 -2.67
CA GLY A 115 0.72 8.01 -1.96
C GLY A 115 0.97 8.18 -0.46
N MET A 116 1.76 7.25 0.08
CA MET A 116 2.08 7.13 1.50
C MET A 116 3.57 6.83 1.67
N LYS A 117 4.04 6.93 2.91
CA LYS A 117 5.37 6.51 3.30
C LYS A 117 5.31 5.80 4.63
N LEU A 118 5.92 4.62 4.68
CA LEU A 118 6.25 3.95 5.93
C LEU A 118 7.57 4.47 6.45
N VAL A 119 7.65 4.73 7.74
CA VAL A 119 8.88 5.15 8.42
C VAL A 119 9.15 4.17 9.55
N SER A 120 10.29 3.52 9.49
CA SER A 120 10.79 2.64 10.54
C SER A 120 11.23 3.51 11.73
N PRO A 121 10.64 3.35 12.92
CA PRO A 121 11.07 4.09 14.11
C PRO A 121 12.48 3.68 14.56
N ILE A 122 12.89 2.45 14.25
CA ILE A 122 14.16 1.86 14.68
C ILE A 122 15.30 2.33 13.77
N THR A 123 15.12 2.19 12.45
CA THR A 123 16.19 2.47 11.48
C THR A 123 16.12 3.89 10.91
N GLY A 124 15.01 4.61 11.13
CA GLY A 124 14.72 5.89 10.49
C GLY A 124 14.47 5.80 8.98
N LYS A 125 14.57 4.60 8.40
CA LYS A 125 14.40 4.39 6.96
C LYS A 125 12.95 4.54 6.55
N GLU A 126 12.83 4.92 5.30
CA GLU A 126 11.66 5.61 4.81
C GLU A 126 11.27 4.95 3.47
N TYR A 127 10.14 4.24 3.44
CA TYR A 127 9.71 3.43 2.30
C TYR A 127 8.43 4.01 1.67
N PRO A 128 8.51 4.67 0.51
CA PRO A 128 7.36 5.26 -0.15
C PRO A 128 6.52 4.19 -0.87
N LEU A 129 5.20 4.33 -0.79
CA LEU A 129 4.19 3.45 -1.37
C LEU A 129 3.17 4.26 -2.16
N ALA A 130 2.79 3.81 -3.35
CA ALA A 130 1.58 4.31 -4.00
C ALA A 130 0.34 3.80 -3.25
N PHE A 131 -0.80 4.49 -3.31
CA PHE A 131 -2.00 4.10 -2.57
C PHE A 131 -2.50 2.69 -2.90
N GLY A 132 -2.42 2.27 -4.17
CA GLY A 132 -2.79 0.90 -4.57
C GLY A 132 -1.91 -0.14 -3.86
N VAL A 133 -0.59 0.05 -3.91
CA VAL A 133 0.39 -0.84 -3.27
C VAL A 133 0.25 -0.83 -1.75
N ALA A 134 -0.06 0.32 -1.15
CA ALA A 134 -0.34 0.41 0.28
C ALA A 134 -1.57 -0.44 0.65
N ALA A 135 -2.67 -0.33 -0.09
CA ALA A 135 -3.86 -1.12 0.15
C ALA A 135 -3.58 -2.63 0.02
N ASP A 136 -2.81 -3.03 -1.00
CA ASP A 136 -2.45 -4.42 -1.23
C ASP A 136 -1.54 -4.95 -0.09
N LEU A 137 -0.60 -4.14 0.41
CA LEU A 137 0.20 -4.44 1.60
C LEU A 137 -0.67 -4.57 2.85
N GLY A 138 -1.68 -3.71 3.01
CA GLY A 138 -2.65 -3.84 4.10
C GLY A 138 -3.41 -5.16 4.04
N GLY A 139 -3.80 -5.61 2.84
CA GLY A 139 -4.38 -6.93 2.64
C GLY A 139 -3.41 -8.07 2.96
N GLN A 140 -2.13 -7.92 2.62
CA GLN A 140 -1.09 -8.90 2.98
C GLN A 140 -0.91 -9.01 4.49
N ILE A 141 -0.82 -7.88 5.21
CA ILE A 141 -0.70 -7.85 6.68
C ILE A 141 -1.89 -8.53 7.34
N GLU A 142 -3.12 -8.22 6.91
CA GLU A 142 -4.32 -8.84 7.47
C GLU A 142 -4.32 -10.36 7.33
N ARG A 143 -3.90 -10.88 6.18
CA ARG A 143 -3.78 -12.34 5.96
C ARG A 143 -2.70 -12.99 6.81
N THR A 144 -1.62 -12.29 7.15
CA THR A 144 -0.53 -12.85 7.98
C THR A 144 -0.87 -12.86 9.49
N VAL A 145 -1.91 -12.14 9.90
CA VAL A 145 -2.32 -12.02 11.32
C VAL A 145 -3.52 -12.90 11.66
N GLN A 146 -4.22 -13.43 10.65
CA GLN A 146 -5.24 -14.47 10.79
C GLN A 146 -4.61 -15.85 10.97
#